data_AF-B5AGY3-F1
#
_entry.id   AF-B5AGY3-F1
#
_cell.length_a   1.000
_cell.length_b   1.000
_cell.length_c   1.000
_cell.angle_alpha   90.00
_cell.angle_beta   90.00
_cell.angle_gamma   90.00
#
_symmetry.space_group_name_H-M   'P 1'
#
loop_
_entity.id
_entity.type
_entity.pdbx_description
1 polymer ?
#
loop_
_entity_poly.entity_id
_entity_poly.type
_entity_poly.pdbx_seq_one_letter_code
_entity_poly.pdbx_strand_id
1 'polypeptide(L)'
;SFSLTLSNALAQLFIFSTISHSMAAAFDFVIYIATLAYLIPYLIASVFQLKLTLTGETYMEARERMVDGIIAALATVYSIWVVIAGTADIKTFLLGVVLLASGLIFYPQVKKAAQQAKEKQKLSA
;
A
#
# COMPACT_ATOMS: atom_id res chain seq x y z
N SER A 1 29.45 -32.63 -4.31
CA SER A 1 28.60 -32.93 -5.48
C SER A 1 27.13 -32.65 -5.23
N PHE A 2 26.53 -33.10 -4.12
CA PHE A 2 25.10 -32.89 -3.82
C PHE A 2 24.65 -31.42 -3.83
N SER A 3 25.38 -30.48 -3.20
CA SER A 3 25.02 -29.05 -3.25
C SER A 3 25.07 -28.45 -4.66
N LEU A 4 25.98 -28.92 -5.53
CA LEU A 4 26.07 -28.42 -6.91
C LEU A 4 24.87 -28.91 -7.73
N THR A 5 24.50 -30.18 -7.57
CA THR A 5 23.34 -30.76 -8.25
C THR A 5 22.03 -30.15 -7.75
N LEU A 6 21.91 -29.91 -6.44
CA LEU A 6 20.74 -29.29 -5.84
C LEU A 6 20.57 -27.82 -6.26
N SER A 7 21.65 -27.03 -6.25
CA SER A 7 21.57 -25.63 -6.69
C SER A 7 21.28 -25.52 -8.19
N ASN A 8 21.87 -26.39 -9.01
CA ASN A 8 21.60 -26.42 -10.45
C ASN A 8 20.16 -26.86 -10.77
N ALA A 9 19.64 -27.87 -10.06
CA ALA A 9 18.25 -28.29 -10.19
C ALA A 9 17.26 -27.19 -9.77
N LEU A 10 17.52 -26.50 -8.65
CA LEU A 10 16.71 -25.36 -8.21
C LEU A 10 16.76 -24.19 -9.20
N ALA A 11 17.93 -23.89 -9.75
CA ALA A 11 18.08 -22.84 -10.77
C ALA A 11 17.31 -23.17 -12.05
N GLN A 12 17.37 -24.42 -12.52
CA GLN A 12 16.59 -24.86 -13.69
C GLN A 12 15.09 -24.82 -13.42
N LEU A 13 14.64 -25.28 -12.25
CA LEU A 13 13.23 -25.23 -11.85
C LEU A 13 12.73 -23.78 -11.76
N PHE A 14 13.55 -22.87 -11.25
CA PHE A 14 13.25 -21.44 -11.21
C PHE A 14 13.14 -20.81 -12.60
N ILE A 15 14.03 -21.16 -13.53
CA ILE A 15 13.97 -20.69 -14.93
C ILE A 15 12.74 -21.25 -15.63
N PHE A 16 12.45 -22.56 -15.50
CA PHE A 16 11.24 -23.17 -16.07
C PHE A 16 9.95 -22.59 -15.47
N SER A 17 9.96 -22.31 -14.16
CA SER A 17 8.86 -21.61 -13.48
C SER A 17 8.68 -20.20 -14.05
N THR A 18 9.75 -19.42 -14.16
CA THR A 18 9.71 -18.04 -14.69
C THR A 18 9.29 -17.98 -16.16
N ILE A 19 9.76 -18.92 -16.99
CA ILE A 19 9.39 -19.03 -18.42
C ILE A 19 7.96 -19.55 -18.60
N SER A 20 7.43 -20.29 -17.63
CA SER A 20 6.04 -20.74 -17.66
C SER A 20 5.12 -19.53 -17.64
N HIS A 21 4.44 -19.29 -18.76
CA HIS A 21 3.53 -18.16 -18.96
C HIS A 21 2.47 -18.06 -17.84
N SER A 22 2.13 -19.19 -17.20
CA SER A 22 1.21 -19.26 -16.07
C SER A 22 1.77 -18.68 -14.77
N MET A 23 3.06 -18.84 -14.48
CA MET A 23 3.67 -18.34 -13.25
C MET A 23 4.06 -16.87 -13.38
N ALA A 24 4.62 -16.47 -14.53
CA ALA A 24 4.87 -15.07 -14.85
C ALA A 24 3.59 -14.23 -14.72
N ALA A 25 2.47 -14.70 -15.31
CA ALA A 25 1.18 -14.03 -15.19
C ALA A 25 0.67 -13.95 -13.74
N ALA A 26 0.92 -14.98 -12.92
CA ALA A 26 0.54 -14.95 -11.50
C ALA A 26 1.39 -13.95 -10.70
N PHE A 27 2.69 -13.87 -10.96
CA PHE A 27 3.56 -12.87 -10.35
C PHE A 27 3.20 -11.45 -10.78
N ASP A 28 2.98 -11.23 -12.07
CA ASP A 28 2.52 -9.93 -12.58
C ASP A 28 1.21 -9.54 -11.91
N PHE A 29 0.24 -10.45 -11.84
CA PHE A 29 -1.02 -10.22 -11.15
C PHE A 29 -0.82 -9.84 -9.68
N VAL A 30 0.04 -10.55 -8.94
CA VAL A 30 0.36 -10.22 -7.53
C VAL A 30 1.02 -8.86 -7.39
N ILE A 31 1.98 -8.52 -8.26
CA ILE A 31 2.66 -7.21 -8.25
C ILE A 31 1.65 -6.11 -8.56
N TYR A 32 0.75 -6.32 -9.53
CA TYR A 32 -0.31 -5.38 -9.87
C TYR A 32 -1.25 -5.16 -8.68
N ILE A 33 -1.83 -6.20 -8.08
CA ILE A 33 -2.74 -6.02 -6.93
C ILE A 33 -2.04 -5.36 -5.75
N ALA A 34 -0.77 -5.67 -5.49
CA ALA A 34 0.00 -5.07 -4.39
C ALA A 34 0.24 -3.57 -4.63
N THR A 35 0.63 -3.21 -5.86
CA THR A 35 0.82 -1.81 -6.25
C THR A 35 -0.50 -1.05 -6.14
N LEU A 36 -1.59 -1.58 -6.70
CA LEU A 36 -2.91 -0.95 -6.64
C LEU A 36 -3.45 -0.83 -5.20
N ALA A 37 -3.22 -1.85 -4.36
CA ALA A 37 -3.59 -1.81 -2.96
C ALA A 37 -2.87 -0.67 -2.21
N TYR A 38 -1.64 -0.33 -2.59
CA TYR A 38 -0.89 0.76 -1.98
C TYR A 38 -1.33 2.16 -2.44
N LEU A 39 -1.85 2.26 -3.66
CA LEU A 39 -2.33 3.51 -4.25
C LEU A 39 -3.55 4.08 -3.50
N ILE A 40 -4.47 3.23 -3.06
CA ILE A 40 -5.69 3.66 -2.33
C ILE A 40 -5.36 4.46 -1.05
N PRO A 41 -4.57 3.95 -0.09
CA PRO A 41 -4.26 4.69 1.13
C PRO A 41 -3.48 5.97 0.84
N TYR A 42 -2.66 6.01 -0.21
CA TYR A 42 -2.00 7.24 -0.65
C TYR A 42 -2.94 8.29 -1.23
N LEU A 43 -3.94 7.87 -2.01
CA LEU A 43 -5.00 8.76 -2.48
C LEU A 43 -5.74 9.36 -1.28
N ILE A 44 -6.13 8.53 -0.31
CA ILE A 44 -6.82 9.00 0.90
C ILE A 44 -5.94 9.99 1.66
N ALA A 45 -4.65 9.72 1.81
CA ALA A 45 -3.71 10.62 2.48
C ALA A 45 -3.54 11.96 1.75
N SER A 46 -3.36 11.96 0.43
CA SER A 46 -3.20 13.19 -0.35
C SER A 46 -4.46 14.06 -0.37
N VAL A 47 -5.63 13.45 -0.51
CA VAL A 47 -6.93 14.14 -0.41
C VAL A 47 -7.14 14.70 0.98
N PHE A 48 -6.78 13.95 2.03
CA PHE A 48 -6.90 14.44 3.40
C PHE A 48 -5.94 15.62 3.65
N GLN A 49 -4.70 15.55 3.14
CA GLN A 49 -3.75 16.66 3.22
C GLN A 49 -4.26 17.91 2.46
N LEU A 50 -4.91 17.72 1.30
CA LEU A 50 -5.56 18.82 0.58
C LEU A 50 -6.72 19.41 1.39
N LYS A 51 -7.57 18.56 1.99
CA LYS A 51 -8.63 19.02 2.87
C LYS A 51 -8.06 19.81 4.04
N LEU A 52 -7.00 19.32 4.69
CA LEU A 52 -6.39 19.94 5.86
C LEU A 52 -5.81 21.32 5.52
N THR A 53 -5.09 21.43 4.40
CA THR A 53 -4.54 22.70 3.89
C THR A 53 -5.63 23.71 3.50
N LEU A 54 -6.76 23.23 2.96
CA LEU A 54 -7.96 24.04 2.68
C LEU A 54 -8.67 24.53 3.95
N THR A 55 -8.89 23.66 4.95
CA THR A 55 -9.53 24.04 6.21
C THR A 55 -8.65 24.91 7.10
N GLY A 56 -7.32 24.84 6.95
CA GLY A 56 -6.38 25.71 7.66
C GLY A 56 -6.28 25.50 9.18
N GLU A 57 -7.01 24.56 9.77
CA GLU A 57 -7.10 24.40 11.23
C GLU A 57 -5.82 23.92 11.92
N THR A 58 -4.85 23.36 11.18
CA THR A 58 -3.60 22.83 11.75
C THR A 58 -2.39 23.75 11.53
N TYR A 59 -2.51 24.83 10.75
CA TYR A 59 -1.37 25.65 10.36
C TYR A 59 -1.30 26.96 11.17
N MET A 60 -0.20 27.13 11.92
CA MET A 60 0.09 28.36 12.67
C MET A 60 0.67 29.47 11.79
N GLU A 61 1.36 29.13 10.69
CA GLU A 61 1.93 30.10 9.74
C GLU A 61 1.36 29.97 8.31
N ALA A 62 1.09 31.12 7.69
CA ALA A 62 0.51 31.19 6.34
C ALA A 62 1.45 30.71 5.22
N ARG A 63 2.78 30.72 5.46
CA ARG A 63 3.79 30.36 4.45
C ARG A 63 3.87 28.85 4.24
N GLU A 64 3.86 28.07 5.32
CA GLU A 64 3.82 26.60 5.25
C GLU A 64 2.49 26.12 4.62
N ARG A 65 1.38 26.81 4.90
CA ARG A 65 0.06 26.51 4.32
C ARG A 65 0.05 26.59 2.79
N MET A 66 0.76 27.56 2.19
CA MET A 66 0.81 27.69 0.73
C MET A 66 1.67 26.61 0.07
N VAL A 67 2.82 26.29 0.66
CA VAL A 67 3.73 25.25 0.13
C VAL A 67 3.06 23.88 0.23
N ASP A 68 2.50 23.55 1.40
CA ASP A 68 1.80 22.28 1.59
C ASP A 68 0.52 22.20 0.76
N GLY A 69 -0.16 23.33 0.52
CA GLY A 69 -1.31 23.40 -0.38
C GLY A 69 -0.95 23.07 -1.82
N ILE A 70 0.17 23.57 -2.34
CA ILE A 70 0.66 23.25 -3.70
C ILE A 70 1.04 21.78 -3.78
N ILE A 71 1.76 21.26 -2.78
CA ILE A 71 2.15 19.84 -2.73
C ILE A 71 0.90 18.95 -2.67
N ALA A 72 -0.08 19.30 -1.84
CA ALA A 72 -1.32 18.55 -1.72
C ALA A 72 -2.15 18.60 -3.00
N ALA A 73 -2.20 19.73 -3.68
CA ALA A 73 -2.89 19.86 -4.98
C ALA A 73 -2.22 18.98 -6.04
N LEU A 74 -0.89 19.05 -6.17
CA LEU A 74 -0.12 18.19 -7.08
C LEU A 74 -0.28 16.71 -6.73
N ALA A 75 -0.22 16.36 -5.45
CA ALA A 75 -0.41 14.99 -4.98
C ALA A 75 -1.83 14.48 -5.27
N THR A 76 -2.85 15.33 -5.14
CA THR A 76 -4.24 14.97 -5.44
C THR A 76 -4.42 14.75 -6.95
N VAL A 77 -3.92 15.65 -7.79
CA VAL A 77 -3.96 15.49 -9.26
C VAL A 77 -3.24 14.22 -9.70
N TYR A 78 -2.04 13.98 -9.17
CA TYR A 78 -1.28 12.77 -9.46
C TYR A 78 -2.01 11.52 -8.99
N SER A 79 -2.55 11.53 -7.78
CA SER A 79 -3.27 10.37 -7.23
C SER A 79 -4.55 10.07 -8.01
N ILE A 80 -5.29 11.08 -8.49
CA ILE A 80 -6.44 10.89 -9.39
C ILE A 80 -5.99 10.25 -10.70
N TRP A 81 -4.93 10.76 -11.32
CA TRP A 81 -4.39 10.19 -12.55
C TRP A 81 -3.96 8.74 -12.37
N VAL A 82 -3.28 8.44 -11.26
CA VAL A 82 -2.82 7.10 -10.90
C VAL A 82 -3.98 6.14 -10.66
N VAL A 83 -5.07 6.58 -10.04
CA VAL A 83 -6.29 5.76 -9.89
C VAL A 83 -6.88 5.44 -11.26
N ILE A 84 -7.00 6.44 -12.14
CA ILE A 84 -7.52 6.22 -13.49
C ILE A 84 -6.64 5.23 -14.26
N ALA A 85 -5.31 5.40 -14.21
CA ALA A 85 -4.36 4.47 -14.82
C ALA A 85 -4.43 3.05 -14.21
N GLY A 86 -4.60 2.96 -12.89
CA GLY A 86 -4.71 1.69 -12.16
C GLY A 86 -6.05 0.97 -12.38
N THR A 87 -7.12 1.69 -12.72
CA THR A 87 -8.44 1.12 -13.04
C THR A 87 -8.54 0.51 -14.44
N ALA A 88 -7.47 0.52 -15.24
CA ALA A 88 -7.42 -0.12 -16.55
C ALA A 88 -7.79 -1.63 -16.49
N ASP A 89 -7.48 -2.29 -15.37
CA ASP A 89 -7.94 -3.64 -15.07
C ASP A 89 -8.77 -3.63 -13.77
N ILE A 90 -10.04 -3.25 -13.90
CA ILE A 90 -10.96 -3.04 -12.77
C ILE A 90 -11.08 -4.26 -11.85
N LYS A 91 -10.93 -5.48 -12.39
CA LYS A 91 -11.02 -6.72 -11.63
C LYS A 91 -9.82 -6.87 -10.70
N THR A 92 -8.64 -6.66 -11.25
CA THR A 92 -7.37 -6.74 -10.52
C THR A 92 -7.27 -5.62 -9.49
N PHE A 93 -7.70 -4.41 -9.84
CA PHE A 93 -7.82 -3.29 -8.91
C PHE A 93 -8.73 -3.62 -7.73
N LEU A 94 -9.94 -4.11 -7.99
CA LEU A 94 -10.91 -4.45 -6.95
C LEU A 94 -10.35 -5.52 -6.01
N LEU A 95 -9.61 -6.50 -6.53
CA LEU A 95 -8.94 -7.51 -5.71
C LEU A 95 -7.86 -6.91 -4.81
N GLY A 96 -7.09 -5.92 -5.30
CA GLY A 96 -6.17 -5.14 -4.46
C GLY A 96 -6.89 -4.35 -3.35
N VAL A 97 -8.04 -3.74 -3.65
CA VAL A 97 -8.86 -3.05 -2.65
C VAL A 97 -9.42 -4.01 -1.61
N VAL A 98 -9.94 -5.16 -2.05
CA VAL A 98 -10.44 -6.21 -1.16
C VAL A 98 -9.31 -6.77 -0.29
N LEU A 99 -8.10 -6.94 -0.86
CA LEU A 99 -6.91 -7.35 -0.11
C LEU A 99 -6.58 -6.32 0.97
N LEU A 100 -6.55 -5.02 0.64
CA LEU A 100 -6.36 -3.96 1.62
C LEU A 100 -7.46 -3.97 2.71
N ALA A 101 -8.72 -4.11 2.31
CA ALA A 101 -9.84 -4.23 3.24
C ALA A 101 -9.71 -5.46 4.15
N SER A 102 -9.20 -6.57 3.63
CA SER A 102 -8.94 -7.77 4.44
C SER A 102 -7.89 -7.52 5.51
N GLY A 103 -6.87 -6.70 5.24
CA GLY A 103 -5.90 -6.25 6.23
C GLY A 103 -6.53 -5.42 7.36
N LEU A 104 -7.54 -4.61 7.03
CA LEU A 104 -8.28 -3.82 8.01
C LEU A 104 -9.18 -4.66 8.94
N ILE A 105 -9.60 -5.86 8.54
CA ILE A 105 -10.38 -6.77 9.41
C ILE A 105 -9.60 -7.15 10.68
N PHE A 106 -8.26 -7.20 10.59
CA PHE A 106 -7.39 -7.48 11.74
C PHE A 106 -7.15 -6.26 12.65
N TYR A 107 -7.55 -5.05 12.23
CA TYR A 107 -7.41 -3.82 13.01
C TYR A 107 -7.99 -3.88 14.44
N PRO A 108 -9.21 -4.42 14.69
CA PRO A 108 -9.73 -4.56 16.06
C PRO A 108 -8.86 -5.44 16.97
N GLN A 109 -8.18 -6.45 16.43
CA GLN A 109 -7.26 -7.29 17.21
C GLN A 109 -5.97 -6.52 17.57
N VAL A 110 -5.43 -5.75 16.62
CA VAL A 110 -4.27 -4.88 16.85
C VAL A 110 -4.58 -3.79 17.87
N LYS A 111 -5.76 -3.17 17.79
CA LYS A 111 -6.18 -2.12 18.72
C LYS A 111 -6.29 -2.65 20.15
N LYS A 112 -6.88 -3.85 20.33
CA LYS A 112 -6.95 -4.53 21.63
C LYS A 112 -5.56 -4.87 22.18
N ALA A 113 -4.66 -5.38 21.34
CA ALA A 113 -3.28 -5.68 21.74
C ALA A 113 -2.51 -4.40 22.14
N ALA A 114 -2.65 -3.31 21.39
CA ALA A 114 -2.04 -2.02 21.69
C ALA A 114 -2.58 -1.39 23.00
N GLN A 115 -3.87 -1.58 23.29
CA GLN A 115 -4.48 -1.11 24.54
C GLN A 115 -3.99 -1.92 25.75
N GLN A 116 -3.89 -3.24 25.62
CA GLN A 116 -3.37 -4.12 26.68
C GLN A 116 -1.88 -3.86 26.97
N ALA A 117 -1.08 -3.52 25.95
CA ALA A 117 0.32 -3.13 26.14
C ALA A 117 0.43 -1.81 26.93
N LYS A 118 -0.40 -0.80 26.59
CA LYS A 118 -0.47 0.47 27.34
C LYS A 118 -0.93 0.26 28.79
N GLU A 119 -1.85 -0.66 29.05
CA GLU A 119 -2.37 -0.94 30.39
C GLU A 119 -1.34 -1.65 31.27
N LYS A 120 -0.60 -2.63 30.73
CA LYS A 120 0.52 -3.28 31.44
C LYS A 120 1.67 -2.33 31.76
N GLN A 121 1.97 -1.41 30.84
CA GLN A 121 3.02 -0.41 31.05
C GLN A 121 2.64 0.61 32.14
N LYS A 122 1.35 0.93 32.31
CA LYS A 122 0.85 1.77 33.40
C LYS A 122 0.75 1.06 34.75
N LEU A 123 0.60 -0.27 34.77
CA LEU A 123 0.59 -1.06 36.01
C LEU A 123 2.01 -1.37 36.55
N SER A 124 3.04 -1.16 35.72
CA SER A 124 4.44 -1.43 36.04
C SER A 124 5.26 -0.15 36.31
N ALA A 125 4.60 1.02 36.34
CA ALA A 125 5.16 2.33 36.63
C ALA A 125 4.46 2.91 37.87
#